data_AF-A0A4V4KXU8-F1
#
_entry.id   AF-A0A4V4KXU8-F1
#
_cell.length_a   1.000
_cell.length_b   1.000
_cell.length_c   1.000
_cell.angle_alpha   90.00
_cell.angle_beta   90.00
_cell.angle_gamma   90.00
#
_symmetry.space_group_name_H-M   'P 1'
#
loop_
_entity.id
_entity.type
_entity.pdbx_description
1 polymer ?
#
loop_
_entity_poly.entity_id
_entity_poly.type
_entity_poly.pdbx_seq_one_letter_code
_entity_poly.pdbx_strand_id
1 'polypeptide(L)'
;MRMPALLHVVHNCASVVPLNLLAALEHQRCKLHVNTLRIPELDNPLDTAFSTLITSSALTSIRAAYLPTSMLQGTRLPATVESWYDEEALMRLVAGVTPKLTKLTILRKHGGILPTGTSKVPWDGFQLSGQDLPGLCPGKLEELALLHPDIIDLENIRAWGTHVILEVLQVLKISSPTTAEALYYLSNEILTHLSELSFAVHKKQSCPDPTVQAANHFLLTLRPLSVLRLDQNVQGLSLVRIVAHHATCLRKLWLLPVKELDSHNLASAEYYIPSLEVLEELKKSCFGLEDLAISVRRSRGSKTEIDAYRLLGSLENLRFLSLNLDASDMSVLWIYETAERDEYVRSGLWPPPPDDPTFNDFDREIYPRTFIGHGPGIRNGHMRDAFINSALDECLARTIFNIISSAGSPSRPKLERMNLHTSGGGVFTTQTSLHPYIAMIVKELGRSWVLERSRRDDRRDEIIACEASQIRAGLSSSNIDPSWSKALHNPEREVFKRIWPYEDETKWRNAWHSYPLTSN
;
A
#
# COMPACT_ATOMS: atom_id res chain seq x y z
N MET A 1 2.62 -38.84 -18.21
CA MET A 1 3.71 -38.54 -17.26
C MET A 1 3.09 -38.54 -15.86
N ARG A 2 3.46 -39.46 -14.95
CA ARG A 2 2.94 -39.47 -13.58
C ARG A 2 3.95 -38.72 -12.70
N MET A 3 3.57 -37.56 -12.16
CA MET A 3 4.37 -36.80 -11.19
C MET A 3 3.73 -36.89 -9.79
N PRO A 4 3.91 -38.00 -9.05
CA PRO A 4 3.20 -38.24 -7.78
C PRO A 4 3.54 -37.24 -6.67
N ALA A 5 4.61 -36.46 -6.80
CA ALA A 5 4.98 -35.40 -5.85
C ALA A 5 4.40 -34.02 -6.20
N LEU A 6 3.68 -33.88 -7.31
CA LEU A 6 3.12 -32.60 -7.74
C LEU A 6 1.85 -32.27 -6.93
N LEU A 7 1.98 -31.35 -5.98
CA LEU A 7 0.88 -30.94 -5.08
C LEU A 7 0.12 -29.70 -5.56
N HIS A 8 0.80 -28.80 -6.25
CA HIS A 8 0.26 -27.52 -6.69
C HIS A 8 0.71 -27.19 -8.11
N VAL A 9 -0.21 -26.66 -8.90
CA VAL A 9 0.07 -26.06 -10.20
C VAL A 9 -0.50 -24.65 -10.21
N VAL A 10 0.33 -23.70 -10.64
CA VAL A 10 -0.05 -22.29 -10.82
C VAL A 10 -0.13 -22.00 -12.30
N HIS A 11 -1.32 -21.69 -12.79
CA HIS A 11 -1.56 -21.22 -14.14
C HIS A 11 -1.60 -19.69 -14.15
N ASN A 12 -0.56 -19.07 -14.72
CA ASN A 12 -0.39 -17.61 -14.76
C ASN A 12 -0.45 -17.05 -16.19
N CYS A 13 -1.14 -17.75 -17.09
CA CYS A 13 -1.28 -17.36 -18.49
C CYS A 13 -2.70 -16.83 -18.73
N ALA A 14 -2.83 -15.87 -19.65
CA ALA A 14 -4.12 -15.37 -20.11
C ALA A 14 -4.90 -16.39 -20.98
N SER A 15 -4.23 -17.42 -21.47
CA SER A 15 -4.86 -18.51 -22.22
C SER A 15 -5.67 -19.42 -21.32
N VAL A 16 -6.69 -20.08 -21.87
CA VAL A 16 -7.49 -21.08 -21.17
C VAL A 16 -6.60 -22.23 -20.67
N VAL A 17 -6.93 -22.78 -19.50
CA VAL A 17 -6.27 -23.97 -18.97
C VAL A 17 -6.51 -25.15 -19.92
N PRO A 18 -5.46 -25.81 -20.44
CA PRO A 18 -5.65 -26.94 -21.36
C PRO A 18 -6.45 -28.09 -20.71
N LEU A 19 -7.46 -28.61 -21.39
CA LEU A 19 -8.34 -29.66 -20.85
C LEU A 19 -7.59 -30.95 -20.47
N ASN A 20 -6.56 -31.29 -21.25
CA ASN A 20 -5.68 -32.43 -20.96
C ASN A 20 -4.85 -32.24 -19.68
N LEU A 21 -4.44 -31.00 -19.39
CA LEU A 21 -3.78 -30.66 -18.12
C LEU A 21 -4.78 -30.80 -16.98
N LEU A 22 -5.97 -30.23 -17.12
CA LEU A 22 -7.01 -30.28 -16.09
C LEU A 22 -7.37 -31.73 -15.71
N ALA A 23 -7.64 -32.59 -16.71
CA ALA A 23 -7.91 -34.00 -16.50
C ALA A 23 -6.76 -34.72 -15.76
N ALA A 24 -5.50 -34.41 -16.11
CA ALA A 24 -4.34 -34.97 -15.43
C ALA A 24 -4.27 -34.54 -13.95
N LEU A 25 -4.57 -33.28 -13.64
CA LEU A 25 -4.54 -32.75 -12.27
C LEU A 25 -5.62 -33.39 -11.39
N GLU A 26 -6.81 -33.62 -11.92
CA GLU A 26 -7.89 -34.31 -11.21
C GLU A 26 -7.52 -35.75 -10.85
N HIS A 27 -6.93 -36.49 -11.81
CA HIS A 27 -6.44 -37.84 -11.55
C HIS A 27 -5.34 -37.89 -10.48
N GLN A 28 -4.52 -36.85 -10.38
CA GLN A 28 -3.44 -36.77 -9.39
C GLN A 28 -3.83 -36.09 -8.08
N ARG A 29 -5.09 -35.62 -7.94
CA ARG A 29 -5.56 -34.80 -6.80
C ARG A 29 -4.67 -33.58 -6.53
N CYS A 30 -4.10 -33.01 -7.58
CA CYS A 30 -3.27 -31.81 -7.50
C CYS A 30 -4.16 -30.57 -7.36
N LYS A 31 -3.71 -29.58 -6.59
CA LYS A 31 -4.40 -28.29 -6.45
C LYS A 31 -4.02 -27.36 -7.59
N LEU A 32 -5.00 -26.82 -8.29
CA LEU A 32 -4.84 -25.82 -9.35
C LEU A 32 -5.15 -24.43 -8.80
N HIS A 33 -4.26 -23.49 -9.12
CA HIS A 33 -4.39 -22.06 -8.86
C HIS A 33 -4.39 -21.31 -10.19
N VAL A 34 -5.46 -20.59 -10.49
CA VAL A 34 -5.59 -19.81 -11.72
C VAL A 34 -5.42 -18.34 -11.40
N ASN A 35 -4.30 -17.74 -11.81
CA ASN A 35 -3.98 -16.35 -11.48
C ASN A 35 -4.58 -15.33 -12.47
N THR A 36 -5.15 -15.82 -13.58
CA THR A 36 -5.65 -14.97 -14.67
C THR A 36 -6.94 -15.58 -15.23
N LEU A 37 -8.01 -15.56 -14.41
CA LEU A 37 -9.32 -15.98 -14.89
C LEU A 37 -10.01 -14.82 -15.62
N ARG A 38 -10.45 -15.08 -16.85
CA ARG A 38 -11.34 -14.21 -17.62
C ARG A 38 -12.70 -14.88 -17.70
N ILE A 39 -13.73 -14.16 -17.28
CA ILE A 39 -15.11 -14.62 -17.42
C ILE A 39 -15.51 -14.40 -18.90
N PRO A 40 -16.02 -15.43 -19.59
CA PRO A 40 -16.52 -15.26 -20.96
C PRO A 40 -17.77 -14.37 -20.97
N GLU A 41 -18.14 -13.86 -22.15
CA GLU A 41 -19.39 -13.10 -22.31
C GLU A 41 -20.58 -13.97 -21.89
N LEU A 42 -21.32 -13.52 -20.88
CA LEU A 42 -22.37 -14.29 -20.21
C LEU A 42 -23.68 -14.38 -21.02
N ASP A 43 -23.77 -13.63 -22.11
CA ASP A 43 -24.91 -13.66 -23.06
C ASP A 43 -24.83 -14.86 -24.03
N ASN A 44 -23.71 -15.58 -24.04
CA ASN A 44 -23.48 -16.76 -24.85
C ASN A 44 -23.43 -18.04 -23.98
N PRO A 45 -23.80 -19.22 -24.53
CA PRO A 45 -23.61 -20.47 -23.82
C PRO A 45 -22.12 -20.66 -23.48
N LEU A 46 -21.85 -21.08 -22.24
CA LEU A 46 -20.49 -21.30 -21.76
C LEU A 46 -19.77 -22.30 -22.65
N ASP A 47 -18.54 -21.96 -23.05
CA ASP A 47 -17.70 -22.90 -23.77
C ASP A 47 -17.36 -24.13 -22.88
N THR A 48 -17.09 -25.27 -23.54
CA THR A 48 -16.79 -26.52 -22.84
C THR A 48 -15.55 -26.41 -21.94
N ALA A 49 -14.56 -25.60 -22.32
CA ALA A 49 -13.31 -25.50 -21.59
C ALA A 49 -13.48 -24.76 -20.26
N PHE A 50 -14.21 -23.65 -20.27
CA PHE A 50 -14.57 -22.86 -19.10
C PHE A 50 -15.50 -23.64 -18.18
N SER A 51 -16.55 -24.28 -18.73
CA SER A 51 -17.46 -25.13 -17.95
C SER A 51 -16.71 -26.28 -17.25
N THR A 52 -15.77 -26.93 -17.94
CA THR A 52 -14.94 -27.99 -17.34
C THR A 52 -14.00 -27.43 -16.26
N LEU A 53 -13.43 -26.24 -16.47
CA LEU A 53 -12.54 -25.59 -15.49
C LEU A 53 -13.27 -25.25 -14.19
N ILE A 54 -14.41 -24.57 -14.27
CA ILE A 54 -15.13 -24.08 -13.09
C ILE A 54 -15.77 -25.20 -12.28
N THR A 55 -16.12 -26.32 -12.92
CA THR A 55 -16.65 -27.52 -12.25
C THR A 55 -15.54 -28.46 -11.77
N SER A 56 -14.28 -28.18 -12.10
CA SER A 56 -13.17 -29.05 -11.74
C SER A 56 -12.94 -29.09 -10.23
N SER A 57 -12.76 -30.30 -9.72
CA SER A 57 -12.44 -30.51 -8.30
C SER A 57 -10.96 -30.22 -7.96
N ALA A 58 -10.12 -29.98 -8.97
CA ALA A 58 -8.74 -29.55 -8.81
C ALA A 58 -8.63 -28.04 -8.55
N LEU A 59 -9.63 -27.23 -8.95
CA LEU A 59 -9.58 -25.78 -8.84
C LEU A 59 -9.75 -25.32 -7.38
N THR A 60 -8.71 -24.69 -6.83
CA THR A 60 -8.65 -24.28 -5.40
C THR A 60 -8.47 -22.78 -5.19
N SER A 61 -7.92 -22.07 -6.17
CA SER A 61 -7.74 -20.62 -6.12
C SER A 61 -7.99 -19.98 -7.46
N ILE A 62 -8.68 -18.84 -7.42
CA ILE A 62 -8.95 -17.99 -8.56
C ILE A 62 -8.48 -16.57 -8.23
N ARG A 63 -7.72 -15.98 -9.17
CA ARG A 63 -7.54 -14.54 -9.26
C ARG A 63 -8.18 -14.08 -10.57
N ALA A 64 -9.29 -13.38 -10.44
CA ALA A 64 -10.01 -12.80 -11.56
C ALA A 64 -9.57 -11.34 -11.71
N ALA A 65 -9.25 -10.94 -12.93
CA ALA A 65 -9.01 -9.55 -13.28
C ALA A 65 -9.97 -9.18 -14.40
N TYR A 66 -10.86 -8.22 -14.16
CA TYR A 66 -11.75 -7.73 -15.19
C TYR A 66 -11.42 -6.27 -15.54
N LEU A 67 -11.37 -6.03 -16.85
CA LEU A 67 -11.19 -4.74 -17.48
C LEU A 67 -12.53 -4.41 -18.12
N PRO A 68 -13.19 -3.30 -17.74
CA PRO A 68 -14.38 -2.86 -18.45
C PRO A 68 -14.06 -2.71 -19.94
N THR A 69 -14.85 -3.37 -20.79
CA THR A 69 -14.60 -3.55 -22.23
C THR A 69 -14.39 -2.23 -22.98
N SER A 70 -14.94 -1.13 -22.43
CA SER A 70 -14.75 0.24 -22.93
C SER A 70 -13.28 0.68 -23.04
N MET A 71 -12.34 0.04 -22.32
CA MET A 71 -10.92 0.35 -22.39
C MET A 71 -10.15 -0.43 -23.45
N LEU A 72 -10.69 -1.54 -23.98
CA LEU A 72 -9.96 -2.40 -24.93
C LEU A 72 -10.03 -1.89 -26.38
N GLN A 73 -10.94 -0.97 -26.71
CA GLN A 73 -11.14 -0.51 -28.09
C GLN A 73 -10.71 0.93 -28.38
N GLY A 74 -10.22 1.71 -27.40
CA GLY A 74 -9.78 3.09 -27.63
C GLY A 74 -10.90 4.05 -28.10
N THR A 75 -12.12 3.54 -28.25
CA THR A 75 -13.30 4.27 -28.66
C THR A 75 -14.16 4.53 -27.42
N ARG A 76 -14.54 5.79 -27.22
CA ARG A 76 -15.70 6.15 -26.38
C ARG A 76 -16.96 5.63 -27.08
N LEU A 77 -17.16 4.32 -27.12
CA LEU A 77 -18.46 3.77 -27.45
C LEU A 77 -19.43 4.27 -26.37
N PRO A 78 -20.65 4.69 -26.73
CA PRO A 78 -21.71 4.82 -25.74
C PRO A 78 -21.74 3.50 -24.99
N ALA A 79 -21.78 3.53 -23.66
CA ALA A 79 -21.95 2.34 -22.85
C ALA A 79 -23.29 1.70 -23.22
N THR A 80 -23.29 0.89 -24.28
CA THR A 80 -24.31 -0.14 -24.46
C THR A 80 -24.22 -1.01 -23.24
N VAL A 81 -25.38 -1.41 -22.75
CA VAL A 81 -25.62 -2.21 -21.53
C VAL A 81 -24.90 -3.55 -21.67
N GLU A 82 -23.57 -3.54 -21.60
CA GLU A 82 -22.78 -4.74 -21.46
C GLU A 82 -23.06 -5.25 -20.05
N SER A 83 -23.51 -6.49 -20.02
CA SER A 83 -23.99 -7.24 -18.89
C SER A 83 -22.95 -7.30 -17.77
N TRP A 84 -22.99 -6.32 -16.85
CA TRP A 84 -22.10 -6.20 -15.67
C TRP A 84 -22.43 -7.24 -14.58
N TYR A 85 -22.37 -8.53 -14.92
CA TYR A 85 -22.58 -9.62 -13.97
C TYR A 85 -21.27 -10.28 -13.54
N ASP A 86 -20.10 -9.76 -13.90
CA ASP A 86 -18.80 -10.40 -13.59
C ASP A 86 -18.60 -10.72 -12.10
N GLU A 87 -18.88 -9.76 -11.20
CA GLU A 87 -18.76 -10.00 -9.76
C GLU A 87 -19.84 -10.97 -9.25
N GLU A 88 -21.07 -10.83 -9.74
CA GLU A 88 -22.18 -11.74 -9.43
C GLU A 88 -21.88 -13.16 -9.93
N ALA A 89 -21.24 -13.30 -11.09
CA ALA A 89 -20.78 -14.56 -11.66
C ALA A 89 -19.70 -15.19 -10.76
N LEU A 90 -18.75 -14.41 -10.24
CA LEU A 90 -17.77 -14.91 -9.27
C LEU A 90 -18.44 -15.35 -7.95
N MET A 91 -19.42 -14.59 -7.46
CA MET A 91 -20.21 -14.99 -6.29
C MET A 91 -20.95 -16.31 -6.54
N ARG A 92 -21.58 -16.49 -7.71
CA ARG A 92 -22.25 -17.75 -8.07
C ARG A 92 -21.28 -18.91 -8.30
N LEU A 93 -20.07 -18.63 -8.81
CA LEU A 93 -19.03 -19.64 -8.91
C LEU A 93 -18.69 -20.22 -7.53
N VAL A 94 -18.55 -19.35 -6.54
CA VAL A 94 -18.29 -19.74 -5.15
C VAL A 94 -19.48 -20.49 -4.55
N ALA A 95 -20.71 -20.02 -4.80
CA ALA A 95 -21.94 -20.52 -4.18
C ALA A 95 -22.51 -21.82 -4.80
N GLY A 96 -21.65 -22.71 -5.31
CA GLY A 96 -22.05 -24.07 -5.67
C GLY A 96 -21.40 -24.65 -6.93
N VAL A 97 -20.89 -23.81 -7.84
CA VAL A 97 -20.27 -24.29 -9.09
C VAL A 97 -18.87 -24.86 -8.83
N THR A 98 -18.08 -24.21 -7.98
CA THR A 98 -16.71 -24.61 -7.63
C THR A 98 -16.61 -24.92 -6.13
N PRO A 99 -17.13 -26.09 -5.68
CA PRO A 99 -17.30 -26.37 -4.25
C PRO A 99 -15.99 -26.52 -3.45
N LYS A 100 -14.84 -26.65 -4.13
CA LYS A 100 -13.51 -26.76 -3.51
C LYS A 100 -12.69 -25.47 -3.59
N LEU A 101 -13.29 -24.38 -4.06
CA LEU A 101 -12.64 -23.09 -4.11
C LEU A 101 -12.43 -22.58 -2.67
N THR A 102 -11.17 -22.38 -2.29
CA THR A 102 -10.81 -21.86 -0.96
C THR A 102 -10.33 -20.41 -1.01
N LYS A 103 -9.88 -19.93 -2.17
CA LYS A 103 -9.28 -18.60 -2.32
C LYS A 103 -9.82 -17.86 -3.52
N LEU A 104 -10.30 -16.64 -3.32
CA LEU A 104 -10.74 -15.75 -4.36
C LEU A 104 -10.09 -14.39 -4.23
N THR A 105 -9.46 -13.92 -5.31
CA THR A 105 -8.97 -12.55 -5.44
C THR A 105 -9.63 -11.89 -6.64
N ILE A 106 -10.24 -10.74 -6.41
CA ILE A 106 -10.90 -9.94 -7.41
C ILE A 106 -10.08 -8.67 -7.61
N LEU A 107 -9.57 -8.48 -8.82
CA LEU A 107 -8.89 -7.28 -9.25
C LEU A 107 -9.75 -6.52 -10.27
N ARG A 108 -10.22 -5.33 -9.90
CA ARG A 108 -10.84 -4.41 -10.87
C ARG A 108 -9.87 -3.29 -11.18
N LYS A 109 -9.56 -3.09 -12.46
CA LYS A 109 -8.87 -1.87 -12.90
C LYS A 109 -9.91 -0.80 -13.24
N HIS A 110 -9.61 0.46 -12.93
CA HIS A 110 -10.46 1.62 -13.24
C HIS A 110 -11.15 1.44 -14.60
N GLY A 111 -12.47 1.34 -14.59
CA GLY A 111 -13.29 1.66 -15.76
C GLY A 111 -14.21 2.77 -15.34
N GLY A 112 -14.55 3.64 -16.30
CA GLY A 112 -15.22 4.90 -16.05
C GLY A 112 -16.51 4.80 -15.23
N ILE A 113 -16.98 5.98 -14.83
CA ILE A 113 -18.19 6.24 -14.05
C ILE A 113 -19.32 5.28 -14.46
N LEU A 114 -19.80 4.49 -13.49
CA LEU A 114 -21.05 3.75 -13.63
C LEU A 114 -22.15 4.75 -14.04
N PRO A 115 -22.85 4.54 -15.17
CA PRO A 115 -24.03 5.31 -15.50
C PRO A 115 -25.04 5.20 -14.35
N THR A 116 -25.22 6.28 -13.60
CA THR A 116 -26.29 6.39 -12.61
C THR A 116 -27.62 6.27 -13.33
N GLY A 117 -28.44 5.26 -12.99
CA GLY A 117 -29.82 5.14 -13.48
C GLY A 117 -30.11 4.02 -14.48
N THR A 118 -29.16 3.13 -14.82
CA THR A 118 -29.50 1.92 -15.58
C THR A 118 -30.05 0.85 -14.64
N SER A 119 -31.33 0.51 -14.77
CA SER A 119 -31.91 -0.67 -14.13
C SER A 119 -31.16 -1.91 -14.61
N LYS A 120 -30.40 -2.55 -13.72
CA LYS A 120 -29.73 -3.83 -14.00
C LYS A 120 -30.83 -4.87 -14.16
N VAL A 121 -30.98 -5.44 -15.36
CA VAL A 121 -31.85 -6.62 -15.53
C VAL A 121 -31.29 -7.74 -14.62
N PRO A 122 -32.10 -8.51 -13.90
CA PRO A 122 -31.59 -9.66 -13.16
C PRO A 122 -30.91 -10.66 -14.10
N TRP A 123 -29.76 -11.20 -13.71
CA TRP A 123 -29.12 -12.28 -14.46
C TRP A 123 -29.58 -13.64 -13.97
N ASP A 124 -29.95 -14.51 -14.89
CA ASP A 124 -30.45 -15.85 -14.58
C ASP A 124 -29.34 -16.79 -14.06
N GLY A 125 -28.07 -16.39 -14.17
CA GLY A 125 -26.92 -17.18 -13.72
C GLY A 125 -26.32 -18.06 -14.81
N PHE A 126 -25.42 -18.95 -14.40
CA PHE A 126 -24.83 -19.91 -15.33
C PHE A 126 -25.86 -20.97 -15.74
N GLN A 127 -26.10 -21.11 -17.04
CA GLN A 127 -26.85 -22.22 -17.60
C GLN A 127 -25.87 -23.35 -17.98
N LEU A 128 -25.63 -24.28 -17.06
CA LEU A 128 -24.89 -25.51 -17.35
C LEU A 128 -25.85 -26.50 -18.01
N SER A 129 -25.48 -27.02 -19.18
CA SER A 129 -26.33 -27.78 -20.10
C SER A 129 -27.24 -28.83 -19.42
N GLY A 130 -28.49 -28.46 -19.17
CA GLY A 130 -29.58 -29.38 -18.79
C GLY A 130 -29.63 -29.84 -17.33
N GLN A 131 -28.84 -29.26 -16.43
CA GLN A 131 -28.97 -29.51 -14.99
C GLN A 131 -29.33 -28.22 -14.27
N ASP A 132 -30.42 -28.24 -13.49
CA ASP A 132 -30.64 -27.23 -12.47
C ASP A 132 -29.43 -27.25 -11.54
N LEU A 133 -28.73 -26.11 -11.45
CA LEU A 133 -27.65 -25.96 -10.48
C LEU A 133 -28.18 -26.36 -9.11
N PRO A 134 -27.47 -27.20 -8.32
CA PRO A 134 -27.86 -27.46 -6.95
C PRO A 134 -28.06 -26.11 -6.26
N GLY A 135 -29.19 -25.93 -5.57
CA GLY A 135 -29.58 -24.64 -5.00
C GLY A 135 -28.39 -23.96 -4.31
N LEU A 136 -28.23 -22.64 -4.54
CA LEU A 136 -27.04 -21.88 -4.16
C LEU A 136 -26.66 -22.19 -2.70
N CYS A 137 -25.66 -23.06 -2.52
CA CYS A 137 -25.12 -23.38 -1.21
C CYS A 137 -23.94 -22.43 -0.99
N PRO A 138 -23.94 -21.63 0.08
CA PRO A 138 -22.84 -20.72 0.36
C PRO A 138 -21.49 -21.45 0.34
N GLY A 139 -20.54 -20.90 -0.42
CA GLY A 139 -19.20 -21.46 -0.56
C GLY A 139 -18.34 -21.25 0.70
N LYS A 140 -17.32 -22.09 0.86
CA LYS A 140 -16.40 -22.07 2.01
C LYS A 140 -15.06 -21.46 1.62
N LEU A 141 -15.00 -20.13 1.52
CA LEU A 141 -13.76 -19.43 1.25
C LEU A 141 -12.94 -19.24 2.53
N GLU A 142 -11.66 -19.60 2.47
CA GLU A 142 -10.66 -19.30 3.50
C GLU A 142 -10.04 -17.92 3.27
N GLU A 143 -9.93 -17.47 2.01
CA GLU A 143 -9.36 -16.18 1.63
C GLU A 143 -10.25 -15.45 0.61
N LEU A 144 -10.63 -14.22 0.95
CA LEU A 144 -11.34 -13.29 0.07
C LEU A 144 -10.56 -11.98 -0.03
N ALA A 145 -10.21 -11.60 -1.25
CA ALA A 145 -9.54 -10.34 -1.54
C ALA A 145 -10.33 -9.52 -2.56
N LEU A 146 -10.87 -8.38 -2.12
CA LEU A 146 -11.59 -7.40 -2.91
C LEU A 146 -10.65 -6.20 -3.16
N LEU A 147 -10.09 -6.17 -4.37
CA LEU A 147 -9.07 -5.21 -4.77
C LEU A 147 -9.56 -4.37 -5.96
N HIS A 148 -10.47 -3.44 -5.67
CA HIS A 148 -11.07 -2.56 -6.67
C HIS A 148 -10.99 -1.07 -6.28
N PRO A 149 -11.07 -0.13 -7.24
CA PRO A 149 -11.14 1.30 -6.93
C PRO A 149 -12.51 1.74 -6.42
N ASP A 150 -13.58 0.97 -6.69
CA ASP A 150 -14.95 1.38 -6.38
C ASP A 150 -15.29 1.23 -4.90
N ILE A 151 -16.38 1.86 -4.47
CA ILE A 151 -16.88 1.79 -3.09
C ILE A 151 -17.56 0.43 -2.84
N ILE A 152 -17.19 -0.24 -1.74
CA ILE A 152 -17.93 -1.35 -1.13
C ILE A 152 -19.00 -0.77 -0.22
N ASP A 153 -20.26 -0.94 -0.61
CA ASP A 153 -21.41 -0.57 0.21
C ASP A 153 -22.03 -1.77 0.94
N LEU A 154 -23.08 -1.50 1.72
CA LEU A 154 -23.78 -2.52 2.49
C LEU A 154 -24.39 -3.62 1.62
N GLU A 155 -24.94 -3.26 0.45
CA GLU A 155 -25.60 -4.22 -0.44
C GLU A 155 -24.57 -5.16 -1.08
N ASN A 156 -23.38 -4.67 -1.42
CA ASN A 156 -22.27 -5.50 -1.88
C ASN A 156 -21.86 -6.52 -0.80
N ILE A 157 -21.69 -6.10 0.46
CA ILE A 157 -21.32 -7.03 1.54
C ILE A 157 -22.42 -8.05 1.83
N ARG A 158 -23.69 -7.64 1.81
CA ARG A 158 -24.83 -8.55 1.97
C ARG A 158 -24.86 -9.58 0.85
N ALA A 159 -24.62 -9.17 -0.39
CA ALA A 159 -24.53 -10.10 -1.51
C ALA A 159 -23.40 -11.12 -1.32
N TRP A 160 -22.24 -10.71 -0.80
CA TRP A 160 -21.19 -11.66 -0.42
C TRP A 160 -21.63 -12.61 0.70
N GLY A 161 -22.33 -12.11 1.72
CA GLY A 161 -22.86 -12.91 2.83
C GLY A 161 -23.89 -13.97 2.43
N THR A 162 -24.60 -13.78 1.30
CA THR A 162 -25.53 -14.81 0.77
C THR A 162 -24.83 -15.91 0.00
N HIS A 163 -23.62 -15.66 -0.53
CA HIS A 163 -22.88 -16.58 -1.38
C HIS A 163 -21.69 -17.24 -0.68
N VAL A 164 -21.26 -16.72 0.47
CA VAL A 164 -20.07 -17.18 1.19
C VAL A 164 -20.38 -17.33 2.67
N ILE A 165 -19.93 -18.45 3.24
CA ILE A 165 -19.94 -18.64 4.70
C ILE A 165 -18.80 -17.80 5.30
N LEU A 166 -19.12 -16.62 5.82
CA LEU A 166 -18.12 -15.70 6.37
C LEU A 166 -17.40 -16.25 7.63
N GLU A 167 -18.02 -17.19 8.34
CA GLU A 167 -17.47 -17.79 9.57
C GLU A 167 -16.15 -18.56 9.35
N VAL A 168 -15.99 -19.17 8.18
CA VAL A 168 -14.78 -19.95 7.84
C VAL A 168 -13.65 -19.09 7.28
N LEU A 169 -13.90 -17.80 7.06
CA LEU A 169 -12.94 -16.89 6.45
C LEU A 169 -11.76 -16.63 7.39
N GLN A 170 -10.55 -16.90 6.92
CA GLN A 170 -9.30 -16.72 7.67
C GLN A 170 -8.55 -15.45 7.26
N VAL A 171 -8.69 -15.06 6.00
CA VAL A 171 -8.00 -13.93 5.39
C VAL A 171 -9.00 -13.05 4.65
N LEU A 172 -9.10 -11.79 5.06
CA LEU A 172 -9.91 -10.77 4.39
C LEU A 172 -9.01 -9.63 3.93
N LYS A 173 -9.05 -9.29 2.64
CA LYS A 173 -8.31 -8.16 2.08
C LYS A 173 -9.26 -7.23 1.36
N ILE A 174 -9.39 -6.02 1.85
CA ILE A 174 -10.23 -4.96 1.28
C ILE A 174 -9.33 -3.74 1.05
N SER A 175 -8.95 -3.48 -0.20
CA SER A 175 -8.22 -2.25 -0.54
C SER A 175 -9.14 -1.10 -0.95
N SER A 176 -10.44 -1.37 -1.03
CA SER A 176 -11.46 -0.52 -1.60
C SER A 176 -12.11 0.39 -0.55
N PRO A 177 -12.55 1.62 -0.91
CA PRO A 177 -13.35 2.45 -0.03
C PRO A 177 -14.56 1.68 0.47
N THR A 178 -14.77 1.61 1.79
CA THR A 178 -15.89 0.86 2.38
C THR A 178 -16.77 1.82 3.16
N THR A 179 -18.10 1.76 3.00
CA THR A 179 -19.01 2.67 3.72
C THR A 179 -19.11 2.32 5.20
N ALA A 180 -19.54 3.28 6.02
CA ALA A 180 -19.70 3.09 7.46
C ALA A 180 -20.73 1.99 7.79
N GLU A 181 -21.85 1.94 7.06
CA GLU A 181 -22.91 0.94 7.23
C GLU A 181 -22.40 -0.47 6.95
N ALA A 182 -21.59 -0.62 5.91
CA ALA A 182 -20.98 -1.88 5.52
C ALA A 182 -20.01 -2.39 6.60
N LEU A 183 -19.22 -1.49 7.21
CA LEU A 183 -18.34 -1.82 8.33
C LEU A 183 -19.11 -2.22 9.60
N TYR A 184 -20.17 -1.48 9.93
CA TYR A 184 -21.02 -1.84 11.08
C TYR A 184 -21.71 -3.20 10.87
N TYR A 185 -22.13 -3.49 9.64
CA TYR A 185 -22.66 -4.80 9.30
C TYR A 185 -21.61 -5.90 9.52
N LEU A 186 -20.41 -5.76 8.96
CA LEU A 186 -19.30 -6.71 9.19
C LEU A 186 -18.94 -6.86 10.67
N SER A 187 -19.09 -5.80 11.47
CA SER A 187 -18.83 -5.85 12.92
C SER A 187 -19.80 -6.74 13.68
N ASN A 188 -21.01 -6.94 13.13
CA ASN A 188 -22.03 -7.83 13.70
C ASN A 188 -21.96 -9.25 13.14
N GLU A 189 -21.22 -9.45 12.05
CA GLU A 189 -21.03 -10.77 11.44
C GLU A 189 -20.04 -11.63 12.23
N ILE A 190 -20.23 -12.95 12.15
CA ILE A 190 -19.42 -13.93 12.86
C ILE A 190 -18.13 -14.19 12.07
N LEU A 191 -17.14 -13.31 12.18
CA LEU A 191 -15.80 -13.48 11.58
C LEU A 191 -14.84 -14.23 12.53
N THR A 192 -15.26 -15.39 13.06
CA THR A 192 -14.60 -16.05 14.20
C THR A 192 -13.24 -16.66 13.91
N HIS A 193 -12.97 -17.05 12.67
CA HIS A 193 -11.70 -17.64 12.25
C HIS A 193 -10.75 -16.63 11.57
N LEU A 194 -11.15 -15.36 11.49
CA LEU A 194 -10.35 -14.33 10.84
C LEU A 194 -9.04 -14.13 11.61
N SER A 195 -7.92 -14.33 10.92
CA SER A 195 -6.57 -14.24 11.48
C SER A 195 -5.72 -13.20 10.76
N GLU A 196 -6.06 -12.85 9.53
CA GLU A 196 -5.40 -11.83 8.73
C GLU A 196 -6.41 -10.84 8.16
N LEU A 197 -6.16 -9.56 8.38
CA LEU A 197 -6.94 -8.46 7.80
C LEU A 197 -6.00 -7.50 7.05
N SER A 198 -6.31 -7.23 5.79
CA SER A 198 -5.78 -6.07 5.05
C SER A 198 -6.94 -5.13 4.78
N PHE A 199 -6.83 -3.89 5.25
CA PHE A 199 -7.94 -2.94 5.22
C PHE A 199 -7.44 -1.55 4.84
N ALA A 200 -8.04 -0.96 3.81
CA ALA A 200 -7.79 0.42 3.44
C ALA A 200 -8.80 1.35 4.11
N VAL A 201 -8.29 2.30 4.90
CA VAL A 201 -9.13 3.35 5.50
C VAL A 201 -9.17 4.52 4.54
N HIS A 202 -10.36 4.83 4.03
CA HIS A 202 -10.59 5.95 3.12
C HIS A 202 -11.26 7.08 3.87
N LYS A 203 -10.74 8.30 3.73
CA LYS A 203 -11.29 9.50 4.36
C LYS A 203 -11.73 10.47 3.26
N LYS A 204 -12.95 10.98 3.35
CA LYS A 204 -13.37 12.12 2.53
C LYS A 204 -12.89 13.42 3.20
N GLN A 205 -12.15 14.26 2.47
CA GLN A 205 -11.31 15.35 2.98
C GLN A 205 -12.01 16.53 3.73
N SER A 206 -13.21 16.41 4.31
CA SER A 206 -13.85 17.62 4.91
C SER A 206 -14.83 17.44 6.07
N CYS A 207 -14.97 16.27 6.71
CA CYS A 207 -15.84 16.11 7.89
C CYS A 207 -15.36 15.00 8.84
N PRO A 208 -15.82 14.96 10.12
CA PRO A 208 -15.69 13.77 10.95
C PRO A 208 -16.32 12.62 10.18
N ASP A 209 -15.48 11.69 9.73
CA ASP A 209 -15.92 10.67 8.81
C ASP A 209 -16.58 9.53 9.62
N PRO A 210 -17.90 9.29 9.49
CA PRO A 210 -18.55 8.14 10.15
C PRO A 210 -17.85 6.83 9.79
N THR A 211 -17.15 6.77 8.65
CA THR A 211 -16.34 5.64 8.20
C THR A 211 -15.16 5.37 9.14
N VAL A 212 -14.49 6.39 9.68
CA VAL A 212 -13.37 6.22 10.62
C VAL A 212 -13.87 5.69 11.97
N GLN A 213 -15.05 6.14 12.42
CA GLN A 213 -15.67 5.60 13.63
C GLN A 213 -16.08 4.14 13.44
N ALA A 214 -16.72 3.83 12.31
CA ALA A 214 -17.09 2.46 11.96
C ALA A 214 -15.86 1.54 11.80
N ALA A 215 -14.76 2.03 11.23
CA ALA A 215 -13.51 1.30 11.11
C ALA A 215 -12.88 1.02 12.48
N ASN A 216 -12.85 2.00 13.38
CA ASN A 216 -12.42 1.79 14.77
C ASN A 216 -13.27 0.74 15.48
N HIS A 217 -14.59 0.81 15.31
CA HIS A 217 -15.52 -0.15 15.89
C HIS A 217 -15.24 -1.56 15.35
N PHE A 218 -15.18 -1.71 14.03
CA PHE A 218 -14.89 -2.97 13.35
C PHE A 218 -13.58 -3.60 13.81
N LEU A 219 -12.47 -2.85 13.82
CA LEU A 219 -11.18 -3.38 14.25
C LEU A 219 -11.18 -3.83 15.72
N LEU A 220 -11.96 -3.18 16.58
CA LEU A 220 -12.07 -3.51 18.00
C LEU A 220 -13.09 -4.62 18.32
N THR A 221 -14.00 -4.97 17.40
CA THR A 221 -14.95 -6.10 17.59
C THR A 221 -14.37 -7.43 17.12
N LEU A 222 -13.41 -7.41 16.20
CA LEU A 222 -12.71 -8.60 15.72
C LEU A 222 -11.98 -9.31 16.86
N ARG A 223 -11.84 -10.63 16.75
CA ARG A 223 -10.93 -11.40 17.61
C ARG A 223 -9.47 -10.96 17.37
N PRO A 224 -8.56 -11.13 18.33
CA PRO A 224 -7.16 -10.78 18.17
C PRO A 224 -6.54 -11.39 16.90
N LEU A 225 -6.09 -10.54 15.98
CA LEU A 225 -5.56 -10.93 14.67
C LEU A 225 -4.07 -11.28 14.78
N SER A 226 -3.61 -12.16 13.89
CA SER A 226 -2.19 -12.49 13.74
C SER A 226 -1.47 -11.54 12.76
N VAL A 227 -2.19 -11.09 11.74
CA VAL A 227 -1.69 -10.15 10.72
C VAL A 227 -2.69 -9.02 10.58
N LEU A 228 -2.22 -7.80 10.81
CA LEU A 228 -2.99 -6.59 10.57
C LEU A 228 -2.25 -5.68 9.60
N ARG A 229 -2.86 -5.42 8.46
CA ARG A 229 -2.38 -4.47 7.47
C ARG A 229 -3.40 -3.36 7.29
N LEU A 230 -3.02 -2.17 7.72
CA LEU A 230 -3.80 -0.97 7.52
C LEU A 230 -3.14 -0.18 6.40
N ASP A 231 -3.78 -0.23 5.24
CA ASP A 231 -3.40 0.53 4.07
C ASP A 231 -4.09 1.91 4.11
N GLN A 232 -3.50 2.90 3.45
CA GLN A 232 -4.05 4.25 3.30
C GLN A 232 -4.18 5.04 4.61
N ASN A 233 -5.24 5.85 4.75
CA ASN A 233 -5.34 6.92 5.73
C ASN A 233 -5.71 6.39 7.11
N VAL A 234 -4.72 5.98 7.88
CA VAL A 234 -4.91 5.56 9.28
C VAL A 234 -5.04 6.73 10.26
N GLN A 235 -5.05 7.99 9.79
CA GLN A 235 -5.29 9.14 10.67
C GLN A 235 -6.71 9.05 11.26
N GLY A 236 -6.83 9.30 12.56
CA GLY A 236 -8.09 9.20 13.29
C GLY A 236 -8.44 7.78 13.77
N LEU A 237 -7.67 6.76 13.39
CA LEU A 237 -7.76 5.47 14.06
C LEU A 237 -7.15 5.55 15.47
N SER A 238 -7.81 4.87 16.42
CA SER A 238 -7.35 4.73 17.80
C SER A 238 -6.25 3.65 17.89
N LEU A 239 -5.13 3.84 17.19
CA LEU A 239 -4.11 2.80 17.01
C LEU A 239 -3.56 2.23 18.32
N VAL A 240 -3.38 3.05 19.37
CA VAL A 240 -2.98 2.55 20.70
C VAL A 240 -3.96 1.48 21.19
N ARG A 241 -5.27 1.73 21.08
CA ARG A 241 -6.31 0.77 21.50
C ARG A 241 -6.37 -0.46 20.59
N ILE A 242 -6.26 -0.25 19.27
CA ILE A 242 -6.30 -1.33 18.28
C ILE A 242 -5.11 -2.28 18.46
N VAL A 243 -3.90 -1.73 18.61
CA VAL A 243 -2.68 -2.50 18.87
C VAL A 243 -2.80 -3.28 20.17
N ALA A 244 -3.22 -2.63 21.26
CA ALA A 244 -3.42 -3.30 22.55
C ALA A 244 -4.45 -4.45 22.45
N HIS A 245 -5.52 -4.25 21.69
CA HIS A 245 -6.58 -5.24 21.49
C HIS A 245 -6.10 -6.51 20.77
N HIS A 246 -5.25 -6.37 19.75
CA HIS A 246 -4.73 -7.52 18.99
C HIS A 246 -3.41 -8.09 19.53
N ALA A 247 -2.85 -7.49 20.60
CA ALA A 247 -1.46 -7.66 21.00
C ALA A 247 -1.01 -9.11 21.27
N THR A 248 -1.90 -9.96 21.79
CA THR A 248 -1.59 -11.35 22.16
C THR A 248 -1.28 -12.23 20.95
N CYS A 249 -2.01 -12.03 19.86
CA CYS A 249 -1.90 -12.83 18.64
C CYS A 249 -1.05 -12.16 17.56
N LEU A 250 -0.90 -10.83 17.60
CA LEU A 250 -0.26 -10.06 16.53
C LEU A 250 1.19 -10.52 16.32
N ARG A 251 1.50 -10.91 15.09
CA ARG A 251 2.83 -11.32 14.60
C ARG A 251 3.33 -10.39 13.50
N LYS A 252 2.41 -9.83 12.71
CA LYS A 252 2.74 -8.91 11.62
C LYS A 252 1.85 -7.68 11.67
N LEU A 253 2.47 -6.50 11.61
CA LEU A 253 1.78 -5.22 11.57
C LEU A 253 2.30 -4.37 10.43
N TRP A 254 1.39 -3.85 9.61
CA TRP A 254 1.73 -2.97 8.49
C TRP A 254 0.94 -1.68 8.58
N LEU A 255 1.66 -0.57 8.79
CA LEU A 255 1.14 0.80 8.91
C LEU A 255 1.79 1.75 7.87
N LEU A 256 2.41 1.20 6.82
CA LEU A 256 3.01 2.01 5.77
C LEU A 256 1.95 2.51 4.78
N PRO A 257 2.08 3.75 4.28
CA PRO A 257 1.23 4.23 3.20
C PRO A 257 1.43 3.36 1.94
N VAL A 258 0.38 3.25 1.14
CA VAL A 258 0.45 2.50 -0.12
C VAL A 258 1.42 3.24 -1.05
N LYS A 259 2.41 2.52 -1.56
CA LYS A 259 3.18 2.96 -2.73
C LYS A 259 2.24 2.96 -3.92
N GLU A 260 1.63 4.10 -4.23
CA GLU A 260 0.89 4.21 -5.49
C GLU A 260 1.86 3.92 -6.64
N LEU A 261 1.55 2.84 -7.34
CA LEU A 261 1.87 2.68 -8.75
C LEU A 261 1.46 4.00 -9.44
N ASP A 262 2.36 4.52 -10.25
CA ASP A 262 2.20 5.67 -11.15
C ASP A 262 2.68 7.01 -10.58
N SER A 263 3.90 7.32 -11.03
CA SER A 263 4.81 8.40 -10.71
C SER A 263 4.33 9.84 -10.98
N HIS A 264 3.03 10.11 -10.90
CA HIS A 264 2.48 11.41 -11.29
C HIS A 264 1.64 12.13 -10.23
N ASN A 265 1.18 11.47 -9.16
CA ASN A 265 0.41 12.13 -8.09
C ASN A 265 0.96 11.81 -6.69
N LEU A 266 2.13 12.36 -6.35
CA LEU A 266 2.69 12.31 -4.99
C LEU A 266 1.90 13.15 -3.96
N ALA A 267 0.86 13.87 -4.39
CA ALA A 267 0.18 14.91 -3.63
C ALA A 267 -0.89 14.40 -2.65
N SER A 268 -1.52 13.24 -2.92
CA SER A 268 -2.75 12.83 -2.22
C SER A 268 -2.57 11.82 -1.09
N ALA A 269 -1.37 11.25 -0.91
CA ALA A 269 -1.12 10.33 0.19
C ALA A 269 -0.77 11.11 1.46
N GLU A 270 -1.73 11.24 2.38
CA GLU A 270 -1.42 11.63 3.77
C GLU A 270 -0.46 10.58 4.36
N TYR A 271 0.82 10.92 4.48
CA TYR A 271 1.81 10.05 5.10
C TYR A 271 1.52 9.98 6.60
N TYR A 272 0.96 8.86 7.05
CA TYR A 272 0.81 8.63 8.48
C TYR A 272 2.17 8.33 9.12
N ILE A 273 2.46 9.06 10.18
CA ILE A 273 3.59 8.80 11.07
C ILE A 273 3.00 8.45 12.45
N PRO A 274 3.16 7.21 12.91
CA PRO A 274 2.74 6.82 14.25
C PRO A 274 3.41 7.69 15.32
N SER A 275 2.66 8.05 16.35
CA SER A 275 3.21 8.73 17.52
C SER A 275 4.11 7.77 18.33
N LEU A 276 4.99 8.33 19.17
CA LEU A 276 5.78 7.53 20.09
C LEU A 276 4.90 6.70 21.04
N GLU A 277 3.69 7.17 21.37
CA GLU A 277 2.73 6.42 22.18
C GLU A 277 2.32 5.08 21.53
N VAL A 278 2.16 5.05 20.19
CA VAL A 278 1.88 3.80 19.47
C VAL A 278 3.07 2.84 19.56
N LEU A 279 4.31 3.35 19.44
CA LEU A 279 5.52 2.53 19.58
C LEU A 279 5.70 1.99 21.00
N GLU A 280 5.41 2.80 22.02
CA GLU A 280 5.44 2.38 23.42
C GLU A 280 4.39 1.30 23.71
N GLU A 281 3.18 1.42 23.15
CA GLU A 281 2.15 0.38 23.30
C GLU A 281 2.53 -0.92 22.58
N LEU A 282 3.14 -0.84 21.39
CA LEU A 282 3.70 -2.02 20.71
C LEU A 282 4.73 -2.74 21.58
N LYS A 283 5.65 -1.98 22.18
CA LYS A 283 6.67 -2.50 23.09
C LYS A 283 6.06 -3.13 24.34
N LYS A 284 5.06 -2.49 24.92
CA LYS A 284 4.42 -2.91 26.17
C LYS A 284 3.56 -4.15 26.01
N SER A 285 2.87 -4.30 24.88
CA SER A 285 1.80 -5.29 24.73
C SER A 285 2.09 -6.35 23.68
N CYS A 286 2.79 -6.02 22.59
CA CYS A 286 2.96 -6.91 21.42
C CYS A 286 4.25 -7.74 21.48
N PHE A 287 4.39 -8.57 22.50
CA PHE A 287 5.60 -9.39 22.69
C PHE A 287 5.89 -10.35 21.53
N GLY A 288 4.88 -10.80 20.79
CA GLY A 288 5.06 -11.73 19.67
C GLY A 288 5.30 -11.07 18.32
N LEU A 289 5.39 -9.75 18.22
CA LEU A 289 5.52 -9.07 16.93
C LEU A 289 6.88 -9.35 16.27
N GLU A 290 6.86 -9.98 15.09
CA GLU A 290 8.06 -10.42 14.36
C GLU A 290 8.32 -9.58 13.10
N ASP A 291 7.27 -9.08 12.45
CA ASP A 291 7.34 -8.32 11.20
C ASP A 291 6.59 -7.00 11.34
N LEU A 292 7.30 -5.88 11.18
CA LEU A 292 6.74 -4.54 11.33
C LEU A 292 7.05 -3.69 10.09
N ALA A 293 6.01 -3.08 9.53
CA ALA A 293 6.10 -2.07 8.49
C ALA A 293 5.59 -0.74 9.05
N ILE A 294 6.44 0.27 9.13
CA ILE A 294 6.13 1.51 9.84
C ILE A 294 6.91 2.72 9.32
N SER A 295 6.32 3.91 9.47
CA SER A 295 6.98 5.18 9.14
C SER A 295 7.60 5.82 10.38
N VAL A 296 8.75 6.49 10.23
CA VAL A 296 9.35 7.38 11.23
C VAL A 296 9.67 8.71 10.56
N ARG A 297 9.42 9.82 11.26
CA ARG A 297 9.76 11.16 10.78
C ARG A 297 11.27 11.33 10.65
N ARG A 298 11.75 11.68 9.46
CA ARG A 298 13.15 12.08 9.26
C ARG A 298 13.32 13.54 9.66
N SER A 299 14.29 13.82 10.51
CA SER A 299 14.46 15.12 11.17
C SER A 299 15.93 15.40 11.51
N ARG A 300 16.84 14.96 10.64
CA ARG A 300 18.30 15.14 10.79
C ARG A 300 18.88 14.56 12.09
N GLY A 301 18.23 13.55 12.69
CA GLY A 301 18.68 12.94 13.93
C GLY A 301 18.21 13.67 15.18
N SER A 302 17.03 14.31 15.12
CA SER A 302 16.40 14.85 16.31
C SER A 302 16.22 13.76 17.38
N LYS A 303 16.07 14.19 18.64
CA LYS A 303 15.81 13.28 19.75
C LYS A 303 14.61 12.37 19.49
N THR A 304 13.51 12.91 18.97
CA THR A 304 12.28 12.14 18.66
C THR A 304 12.52 11.04 17.64
N GLU A 305 13.30 11.32 16.59
CA GLU A 305 13.66 10.34 15.56
C GLU A 305 14.54 9.21 16.14
N ILE A 306 15.56 9.58 16.91
CA ILE A 306 16.46 8.60 17.55
C ILE A 306 15.69 7.76 18.58
N ASP A 307 14.81 8.38 19.36
CA ASP A 307 13.99 7.68 20.36
C ASP A 307 13.01 6.71 19.68
N ALA A 308 12.45 7.05 18.50
CA ALA A 308 11.68 6.12 17.70
C ALA A 308 12.51 4.89 17.26
N TYR A 309 13.74 5.09 16.78
CA TYR A 309 14.64 3.98 16.43
C TYR A 309 14.97 3.11 17.64
N ARG A 310 15.24 3.72 18.80
CA ARG A 310 15.49 2.98 20.05
C ARG A 310 14.27 2.17 20.48
N LEU A 311 13.07 2.72 20.36
CA LEU A 311 11.84 2.04 20.71
C LEU A 311 11.56 0.84 19.79
N LEU A 312 11.68 1.03 18.47
CA LEU A 312 11.62 -0.08 17.49
C LEU A 312 12.64 -1.16 17.83
N GLY A 313 13.85 -0.71 18.15
CA GLY A 313 14.94 -1.54 18.61
C GLY A 313 14.76 -2.13 19.99
N SER A 314 13.68 -1.85 20.72
CA SER A 314 13.38 -2.46 22.03
C SER A 314 12.23 -3.47 21.97
N LEU A 315 11.67 -3.72 20.78
CA LEU A 315 10.66 -4.75 20.56
C LEU A 315 11.29 -6.15 20.71
N GLU A 316 10.63 -7.02 21.47
CA GLU A 316 11.24 -8.27 21.96
C GLU A 316 11.55 -9.27 20.84
N ASN A 317 10.60 -9.51 19.93
CA ASN A 317 10.72 -10.54 18.90
C ASN A 317 10.83 -9.99 17.47
N LEU A 318 11.13 -8.70 17.30
CA LEU A 318 11.19 -8.08 15.98
C LEU A 318 12.36 -8.61 15.15
N ARG A 319 12.06 -9.24 14.01
CA ARG A 319 13.04 -9.85 13.10
C ARG A 319 13.07 -9.19 11.72
N PHE A 320 11.92 -8.71 11.27
CA PHE A 320 11.75 -8.08 9.95
C PHE A 320 11.19 -6.68 10.13
N LEU A 321 11.90 -5.69 9.59
CA LEU A 321 11.47 -4.29 9.66
C LEU A 321 11.43 -3.70 8.26
N SER A 322 10.28 -3.14 7.87
CA SER A 322 10.17 -2.26 6.70
C SER A 322 9.94 -0.85 7.19
N LEU A 323 10.98 -0.04 7.15
CA LEU A 323 10.99 1.32 7.68
C LEU A 323 10.90 2.33 6.53
N ASN A 324 9.92 3.21 6.61
CA ASN A 324 9.81 4.39 5.77
C ASN A 324 10.28 5.62 6.56
N LEU A 325 11.22 6.37 6.00
CA LEU A 325 11.70 7.62 6.56
C LEU A 325 10.91 8.76 5.88
N ASP A 326 9.91 9.28 6.59
CA ASP A 326 9.07 10.34 6.05
C ASP A 326 9.80 11.70 6.11
N ALA A 327 9.99 12.30 4.94
CA ALA A 327 10.66 13.58 4.73
C ALA A 327 9.70 14.69 4.23
N SER A 328 8.38 14.50 4.39
CA SER A 328 7.39 15.56 4.11
C SER A 328 7.62 16.77 5.01
N ASP A 329 6.93 17.89 4.85
CA ASP A 329 6.85 18.93 5.87
C ASP A 329 5.55 19.73 5.70
N MET A 330 4.47 19.15 6.22
CA MET A 330 3.12 19.70 6.10
C MET A 330 2.95 21.02 6.87
N SER A 331 3.88 21.35 7.77
CA SER A 331 3.85 22.62 8.50
C SER A 331 4.15 23.82 7.60
N VAL A 332 4.83 23.60 6.46
CA VAL A 332 5.27 24.69 5.57
C VAL A 332 4.09 25.34 4.85
N LEU A 333 3.13 24.54 4.39
CA LEU A 333 1.93 25.01 3.70
C LEU A 333 0.66 24.61 4.50
N TRP A 334 0.72 24.74 5.83
CA TRP A 334 -0.37 24.43 6.76
C TRP A 334 -1.69 25.13 6.40
N ILE A 335 -1.61 26.35 5.87
CA ILE A 335 -2.76 27.20 5.54
C ILE A 335 -3.71 26.58 4.51
N TYR A 336 -3.20 25.64 3.71
CA TYR A 336 -4.01 24.90 2.74
C TYR A 336 -4.91 23.87 3.40
N GLU A 337 -4.59 23.49 4.63
CA GLU A 337 -5.28 22.47 5.39
C GLU A 337 -6.29 23.08 6.38
N THR A 338 -6.41 24.42 6.40
CA THR A 338 -7.32 25.13 7.30
C THR A 338 -8.53 25.71 6.58
N ALA A 339 -9.61 25.91 7.35
CA ALA A 339 -10.83 26.58 6.88
C ALA A 339 -10.58 28.04 6.47
N GLU A 340 -9.48 28.65 6.91
CA GLU A 340 -9.08 30.01 6.59
C GLU A 340 -8.60 30.16 5.13
N ARG A 341 -8.25 29.06 4.45
CA ARG A 341 -7.82 29.06 3.04
C ARG A 341 -8.73 29.91 2.16
N ASP A 342 -10.04 29.76 2.30
CA ASP A 342 -11.01 30.45 1.46
C ASP A 342 -10.97 31.97 1.65
N GLU A 343 -10.62 32.44 2.85
CA GLU A 343 -10.43 33.86 3.13
C GLU A 343 -9.19 34.42 2.43
N TYR A 344 -8.06 33.71 2.50
CA TYR A 344 -6.82 34.10 1.81
C TYR A 344 -6.96 34.04 0.29
N VAL A 345 -7.68 33.04 -0.23
CA VAL A 345 -8.01 32.95 -1.66
C VAL A 345 -8.85 34.15 -2.10
N ARG A 346 -9.85 34.55 -1.30
CA ARG A 346 -10.69 35.73 -1.59
C ARG A 346 -9.92 37.04 -1.49
N SER A 347 -9.06 37.20 -0.49
CA SER A 347 -8.33 38.45 -0.25
C SER A 347 -7.11 38.61 -1.16
N GLY A 348 -6.56 37.51 -1.67
CA GLY A 348 -5.31 37.49 -2.44
C GLY A 348 -4.05 37.76 -1.60
N LEU A 349 -4.20 38.00 -0.29
CA LEU A 349 -3.11 38.31 0.63
C LEU A 349 -2.76 37.06 1.44
N TRP A 350 -1.69 36.37 1.03
CA TRP A 350 -1.22 35.18 1.74
C TRP A 350 -0.17 35.55 2.79
N PRO A 351 -0.21 34.96 4.00
CA PRO A 351 0.86 35.14 4.97
C PRO A 351 2.15 34.51 4.45
N PRO A 352 3.33 35.09 4.72
CA PRO A 352 4.58 34.52 4.26
C PRO A 352 4.77 33.09 4.81
N PRO A 353 5.49 32.21 4.08
CA PRO A 353 5.79 30.87 4.59
C PRO A 353 6.52 30.96 5.93
N PRO A 354 6.39 29.94 6.80
CA PRO A 354 7.05 29.92 8.11
C PRO A 354 8.55 30.23 8.01
N ASP A 355 9.11 30.89 9.01
CA ASP A 355 10.57 31.05 9.14
C ASP A 355 11.09 30.06 10.18
N ASP A 356 12.37 29.69 10.07
CA ASP A 356 13.06 28.82 11.01
C ASP A 356 14.34 29.51 11.50
N PRO A 357 14.64 29.49 12.81
CA PRO A 357 15.85 30.10 13.36
C PRO A 357 17.16 29.59 12.73
N THR A 358 17.16 28.39 12.13
CA THR A 358 18.30 27.79 11.44
C THR A 358 18.48 28.27 10.00
N PHE A 359 17.56 29.10 9.48
CA PHE A 359 17.68 29.68 8.14
C PHE A 359 18.68 30.83 8.16
N ASN A 360 19.63 30.81 7.23
CA ASN A 360 20.46 31.98 6.90
C ASN A 360 19.71 32.90 5.92
N ASP A 361 20.34 34.01 5.53
CA ASP A 361 19.71 35.00 4.63
C ASP A 361 19.25 34.39 3.31
N PHE A 362 20.04 33.50 2.72
CA PHE A 362 19.68 32.80 1.48
C PHE A 362 18.55 31.79 1.70
N ASP A 363 18.53 31.10 2.83
CA ASP A 363 17.46 30.15 3.19
C ASP A 363 16.13 30.86 3.42
N ARG A 364 16.16 32.13 3.87
CA ARG A 364 14.96 32.95 4.08
C ARG A 364 14.35 33.46 2.78
N GLU A 365 15.09 33.48 1.68
CA GLU A 365 14.57 33.88 0.39
C GLU A 365 13.40 32.98 -0.04
N ILE A 366 12.36 33.60 -0.60
CA ILE A 366 11.19 32.89 -1.13
C ILE A 366 11.61 32.21 -2.43
N TYR A 367 11.28 30.93 -2.53
CA TYR A 367 11.50 30.15 -3.72
C TYR A 367 10.68 30.75 -4.88
N PRO A 368 11.34 31.16 -5.99
CA PRO A 368 10.72 32.01 -7.00
C PRO A 368 9.73 31.28 -7.92
N ARG A 369 9.66 29.94 -7.87
CA ARG A 369 8.70 29.18 -8.70
C ARG A 369 7.46 28.88 -7.87
N THR A 370 6.32 29.35 -8.36
CA THR A 370 5.04 29.05 -7.75
C THR A 370 4.65 27.60 -8.01
N PHE A 371 4.05 26.97 -6.99
CA PHE A 371 3.34 25.71 -7.19
C PHE A 371 2.07 26.03 -7.97
N ILE A 372 1.71 25.19 -8.95
CA ILE A 372 0.56 25.44 -9.84
C ILE A 372 -0.69 25.70 -8.97
N GLY A 373 -1.22 26.92 -9.03
CA GLY A 373 -2.54 27.27 -8.49
C GLY A 373 -2.61 28.16 -7.24
N HIS A 374 -1.58 28.33 -6.40
CA HIS A 374 -1.80 29.01 -5.09
C HIS A 374 -0.56 29.59 -4.36
N GLY A 375 -0.79 30.61 -3.51
CA GLY A 375 -0.06 31.02 -2.28
C GLY A 375 1.44 31.38 -2.37
N PRO A 376 2.09 31.75 -1.23
CA PRO A 376 3.37 32.47 -1.22
C PRO A 376 4.60 31.55 -1.42
N GLY A 377 4.38 30.29 -1.81
CA GLY A 377 5.42 29.32 -2.08
C GLY A 377 6.13 28.82 -0.81
N ILE A 378 7.32 28.26 -1.00
CA ILE A 378 8.21 27.82 0.08
C ILE A 378 9.41 28.75 0.17
N ARG A 379 10.26 28.57 1.19
CA ARG A 379 11.57 29.22 1.27
C ARG A 379 12.66 28.26 0.81
N ASN A 380 13.82 28.79 0.43
CA ASN A 380 14.98 27.97 0.11
C ASN A 380 15.38 27.02 1.26
N GLY A 381 15.21 27.46 2.52
CA GLY A 381 15.44 26.64 3.71
C GLY A 381 14.53 25.41 3.82
N HIS A 382 13.26 25.51 3.44
CA HIS A 382 12.35 24.36 3.40
C HIS A 382 12.79 23.35 2.34
N MET A 383 13.25 23.83 1.18
CA MET A 383 13.79 22.98 0.12
C MET A 383 15.11 22.32 0.54
N ARG A 384 15.99 23.06 1.23
CA ARG A 384 17.23 22.55 1.82
C ARG A 384 16.95 21.38 2.75
N ASP A 385 16.02 21.57 3.68
CA ASP A 385 15.65 20.56 4.68
C ASP A 385 14.99 19.34 4.01
N ALA A 386 14.16 19.54 2.97
CA ALA A 386 13.61 18.46 2.17
C ALA A 386 14.70 17.61 1.48
N PHE A 387 15.73 18.23 0.91
CA PHE A 387 16.86 17.50 0.31
C PHE A 387 17.65 16.72 1.37
N ILE A 388 18.00 17.35 2.49
CA ILE A 388 18.75 16.69 3.57
C ILE A 388 17.97 15.49 4.13
N ASN A 389 16.67 15.65 4.37
CA ASN A 389 15.83 14.57 4.91
C ASN A 389 15.53 13.48 3.88
N SER A 390 15.64 13.77 2.58
CA SER A 390 15.47 12.76 1.53
C SER A 390 16.73 11.95 1.25
N ALA A 391 17.92 12.46 1.58
CA ALA A 391 19.19 11.80 1.29
C ALA A 391 19.38 10.54 2.15
N LEU A 392 19.43 9.37 1.49
CA LEU A 392 19.66 8.08 2.14
C LEU A 392 20.76 7.26 1.43
N ASP A 393 21.98 7.30 1.98
CA ASP A 393 23.11 6.48 1.55
C ASP A 393 23.30 5.22 2.43
N GLU A 394 24.29 4.40 2.08
CA GLU A 394 24.62 3.18 2.82
C GLU A 394 25.02 3.48 4.27
N CYS A 395 25.76 4.56 4.49
CA CYS A 395 26.31 4.90 5.79
C CYS A 395 25.19 5.22 6.78
N LEU A 396 24.22 6.05 6.38
CA LEU A 396 23.04 6.33 7.19
C LEU A 396 22.18 5.08 7.39
N ALA A 397 21.97 4.28 6.34
CA ALA A 397 21.18 3.05 6.43
C ALA A 397 21.77 2.06 7.44
N ARG A 398 23.09 1.87 7.44
CA ARG A 398 23.82 1.07 8.44
C ARG A 398 23.74 1.67 9.83
N THR A 399 23.86 2.98 9.95
CA THR A 399 23.77 3.67 11.25
C THR A 399 22.40 3.45 11.90
N ILE A 400 21.30 3.61 11.13
CA ILE A 400 19.94 3.36 11.61
C ILE A 400 19.78 1.88 12.03
N PHE A 401 20.24 0.95 11.19
CA PHE A 401 20.19 -0.49 11.52
C PHE A 401 20.90 -0.82 12.82
N ASN A 402 22.07 -0.21 13.05
CA ASN A 402 22.88 -0.43 14.24
C ASN A 402 22.19 0.13 15.49
N ILE A 403 21.62 1.34 15.42
CA ILE A 403 20.86 1.92 16.55
C ILE A 403 19.72 0.97 16.94
N ILE A 404 18.90 0.54 15.97
CA ILE A 404 17.76 -0.37 16.21
C ILE A 404 18.26 -1.71 16.76
N SER A 405 19.30 -2.29 16.17
CA SER A 405 19.84 -3.58 16.62
C SER A 405 20.39 -3.53 18.04
N SER A 406 21.01 -2.40 18.43
CA SER A 406 21.67 -2.23 19.72
C SER A 406 20.75 -1.89 20.90
N ALA A 407 19.51 -1.46 20.64
CA ALA A 407 18.64 -0.89 21.67
C ALA A 407 17.91 -1.89 22.58
N GLY A 408 18.07 -3.21 22.39
CA GLY A 408 17.40 -4.22 23.21
C GLY A 408 18.35 -5.25 23.81
N SER A 409 17.81 -6.14 24.66
CA SER A 409 18.58 -7.12 25.43
C SER A 409 19.43 -8.05 24.54
N PRO A 410 20.65 -8.44 24.96
CA PRO A 410 21.47 -9.42 24.24
C PRO A 410 20.81 -10.80 24.07
N SER A 411 19.83 -11.13 24.91
CA SER A 411 19.15 -12.43 24.93
C SER A 411 18.06 -12.60 23.87
N ARG A 412 17.67 -11.52 23.18
CA ARG A 412 16.54 -11.52 22.26
C ARG A 412 16.95 -11.90 20.82
N PRO A 413 16.01 -12.32 19.96
CA PRO A 413 16.25 -12.45 18.54
C PRO A 413 16.78 -11.15 17.93
N LYS A 414 17.90 -11.23 17.20
CA LYS A 414 18.45 -10.07 16.49
C LYS A 414 17.58 -9.74 15.28
N LEU A 415 17.49 -8.44 14.95
CA LEU A 415 16.88 -7.98 13.69
C LEU A 415 17.60 -8.63 12.50
N GLU A 416 16.89 -9.43 11.71
CA GLU A 416 17.47 -10.23 10.63
C GLU A 416 17.54 -9.45 9.32
N ARG A 417 16.50 -8.64 9.05
CA ARG A 417 16.39 -7.86 7.82
C ARG A 417 15.68 -6.53 8.05
N MET A 418 16.22 -5.48 7.46
CA MET A 418 15.60 -4.16 7.38
C MET A 418 15.51 -3.69 5.92
N ASN A 419 14.29 -3.41 5.45
CA ASN A 419 14.06 -2.66 4.23
C ASN A 419 13.90 -1.18 4.60
N LEU A 420 14.73 -0.31 4.06
CA LEU A 420 14.75 1.12 4.37
C LEU A 420 14.55 1.94 3.10
N HIS A 421 13.70 2.96 3.17
CA HIS A 421 13.50 3.92 2.09
C HIS A 421 13.02 5.26 2.66
N THR A 422 13.14 6.32 1.88
CA THR A 422 12.58 7.63 2.19
C THR A 422 11.35 7.90 1.33
N SER A 423 10.41 8.69 1.86
CA SER A 423 9.25 9.18 1.11
C SER A 423 8.91 10.62 1.51
N GLY A 424 7.98 11.24 0.80
CA GLY A 424 7.43 12.55 1.20
C GLY A 424 8.36 13.75 0.97
N GLY A 425 9.62 13.57 0.56
CA GLY A 425 10.54 14.68 0.32
C GLY A 425 9.95 15.74 -0.61
N GLY A 426 9.84 16.97 -0.11
CA GLY A 426 9.25 18.12 -0.82
C GLY A 426 7.71 18.14 -0.87
N VAL A 427 7.03 17.22 -0.18
CA VAL A 427 5.58 17.29 0.05
C VAL A 427 5.34 18.24 1.22
N PHE A 428 4.74 19.40 0.93
CA PHE A 428 4.51 20.45 1.92
C PHE A 428 3.04 20.64 2.29
N THR A 429 2.12 19.95 1.61
CA THR A 429 0.67 19.93 1.87
C THR A 429 0.02 18.75 1.13
N THR A 430 -1.17 18.35 1.57
CA THR A 430 -2.03 17.33 0.93
C THR A 430 -2.67 17.76 -0.39
N GLN A 431 -2.57 19.04 -0.76
CA GLN A 431 -3.31 19.60 -1.90
C GLN A 431 -2.45 19.92 -3.13
N THR A 432 -1.12 19.81 -3.06
CA THR A 432 -0.25 20.27 -4.15
C THR A 432 0.68 19.18 -4.66
N SER A 433 0.88 19.20 -5.98
CA SER A 433 1.89 18.37 -6.63
C SER A 433 3.28 18.93 -6.38
N LEU A 434 4.22 18.05 -6.06
CA LEU A 434 5.64 18.34 -5.99
C LEU A 434 6.13 19.09 -7.24
N HIS A 435 6.92 20.14 -7.05
CA HIS A 435 7.55 20.84 -8.17
C HIS A 435 8.49 19.85 -8.92
N PRO A 436 8.42 19.74 -10.27
CA PRO A 436 9.11 18.67 -11.00
C PRO A 436 10.62 18.59 -10.76
N TYR A 437 11.29 19.73 -10.59
CA TYR A 437 12.73 19.75 -10.28
C TYR A 437 13.00 19.28 -8.85
N ILE A 438 12.22 19.69 -7.85
CA ILE A 438 12.36 19.18 -6.48
C ILE A 438 12.11 17.66 -6.47
N ALA A 439 11.07 17.20 -7.14
CA ALA A 439 10.73 15.78 -7.26
C ALA A 439 11.88 14.95 -7.86
N MET A 440 12.53 15.47 -8.91
CA MET A 440 13.68 14.82 -9.54
C MET A 440 14.84 14.67 -8.56
N ILE A 441 15.17 15.72 -7.81
CA ILE A 441 16.28 15.70 -6.83
C ILE A 441 15.96 14.75 -5.68
N VAL A 442 14.79 14.89 -5.09
CA VAL A 442 14.33 14.01 -4.00
C VAL A 442 14.34 12.55 -4.42
N LYS A 443 13.93 12.24 -5.66
CA LYS A 443 13.97 10.86 -6.19
C LYS A 443 15.39 10.31 -6.31
N GLU A 444 16.35 11.15 -6.67
CA GLU A 444 17.77 10.76 -6.74
C GLU A 444 18.37 10.52 -5.34
N LEU A 445 18.06 11.41 -4.40
CA LEU A 445 18.52 11.36 -3.01
C LEU A 445 17.89 10.20 -2.22
N GLY A 446 16.63 9.90 -2.51
CA GLY A 446 15.81 8.90 -1.83
C GLY A 446 16.06 7.47 -2.26
N ARG A 447 17.32 7.02 -2.18
CA ARG A 447 17.69 5.62 -2.48
C ARG A 447 17.03 4.68 -1.48
N SER A 448 16.83 3.42 -1.89
CA SER A 448 16.26 2.38 -1.03
C SER A 448 17.31 1.33 -0.72
N TRP A 449 17.38 0.87 0.52
CA TRP A 449 18.38 -0.06 1.00
C TRP A 449 17.73 -1.29 1.63
N VAL A 450 18.35 -2.45 1.42
CA VAL A 450 18.02 -3.69 2.11
C VAL A 450 19.25 -4.10 2.90
N LEU A 451 19.11 -4.19 4.21
CA LEU A 451 20.15 -4.63 5.13
C LEU A 451 19.77 -6.00 5.67
N GLU A 452 20.63 -6.99 5.50
CA GLU A 452 20.43 -8.35 5.98
C GLU A 452 21.63 -8.80 6.81
N ARG A 453 21.36 -9.54 7.89
CA ARG A 453 22.41 -10.29 8.56
C ARG A 453 22.88 -11.45 7.69
N SER A 454 24.17 -11.73 7.71
CA SER A 454 24.73 -12.88 7.02
C SER A 454 24.03 -14.16 7.46
N ARG A 455 23.66 -15.01 6.48
CA ARG A 455 23.05 -16.32 6.76
C ARG A 455 24.04 -17.36 7.24
N ARG A 456 25.35 -17.05 7.19
CA ARG A 456 26.39 -17.96 7.65
C ARG A 456 26.51 -17.88 9.17
N ASP A 457 26.44 -19.02 9.84
CA ASP A 457 26.49 -19.10 11.30
C ASP A 457 27.81 -18.55 11.88
N ASP A 458 28.92 -18.65 11.14
CA ASP A 458 30.23 -18.12 11.52
C ASP A 458 30.37 -16.58 11.36
N ARG A 459 29.37 -15.92 10.74
CA ARG A 459 29.41 -14.48 10.43
C ARG A 459 28.10 -13.76 10.72
N ARG A 460 27.29 -14.23 11.67
CA ARG A 460 25.96 -13.63 11.98
C ARG A 460 25.99 -12.14 12.39
N ASP A 461 27.14 -11.62 12.77
CA ASP A 461 27.32 -10.19 13.08
C ASP A 461 27.65 -9.34 11.84
N GLU A 462 27.98 -9.95 10.70
CA GLU A 462 28.18 -9.27 9.43
C GLU A 462 26.84 -8.80 8.86
N ILE A 463 26.78 -7.52 8.49
CA ILE A 463 25.60 -6.88 7.88
C ILE A 463 25.92 -6.60 6.41
N ILE A 464 25.12 -7.20 5.54
CA ILE A 464 25.16 -7.00 4.10
C ILE A 464 24.15 -5.91 3.76
N ALA A 465 24.61 -4.80 3.17
CA ALA A 465 23.74 -3.72 2.71
C ALA A 465 23.74 -3.73 1.18
N CYS A 466 22.55 -3.76 0.59
CA CYS A 466 22.35 -3.75 -0.86
C CYS A 466 21.37 -2.66 -1.23
N GLU A 467 21.66 -1.88 -2.26
CA GLU A 467 20.70 -0.93 -2.81
C GLU A 467 19.58 -1.71 -3.52
N ALA A 468 18.31 -1.40 -3.22
CA ALA A 468 17.17 -2.16 -3.72
C ALA A 468 16.99 -2.09 -5.25
N SER A 469 17.55 -1.06 -5.89
CA SER A 469 17.62 -0.94 -7.36
C SER A 469 18.47 -2.06 -7.97
N GLN A 470 19.58 -2.42 -7.32
CA GLN A 470 20.49 -3.49 -7.76
C GLN A 470 19.86 -4.88 -7.62
N ILE A 471 18.98 -5.07 -6.62
CA ILE A 471 18.22 -6.31 -6.43
C ILE A 471 17.15 -6.51 -7.52
N ARG A 472 16.58 -5.40 -8.03
CA ARG A 472 15.51 -5.40 -9.05
C ARG A 472 16.03 -5.39 -10.49
N ALA A 473 17.34 -5.43 -10.71
CA ALA A 473 17.95 -5.24 -12.02
C ALA A 473 17.73 -6.42 -12.98
N GLY A 474 16.55 -6.43 -13.61
CA GLY A 474 16.32 -6.76 -15.02
C GLY A 474 15.69 -5.60 -15.81
N LEU A 475 15.47 -4.45 -15.16
CA LEU A 475 14.91 -3.25 -15.78
C LEU A 475 15.92 -2.12 -15.66
N SER A 476 16.59 -1.81 -16.78
CA SER A 476 17.39 -0.61 -16.96
C SER A 476 16.53 0.59 -16.57
N SER A 477 16.91 1.33 -15.53
CA SER A 477 16.38 2.68 -15.35
C SER A 477 16.74 3.46 -16.61
N SER A 478 15.74 3.98 -17.31
CA SER A 478 15.99 4.84 -18.46
C SER A 478 16.79 6.04 -17.99
N ASN A 479 18.03 6.15 -18.48
CA ASN A 479 18.89 7.34 -18.35
C ASN A 479 18.36 8.47 -19.24
N ILE A 480 17.06 8.80 -19.12
CA ILE A 480 16.58 10.05 -19.68
C ILE A 480 17.01 11.10 -18.68
N ASP A 481 18.04 11.84 -19.04
CA ASP A 481 18.54 13.01 -18.34
C ASP A 481 17.71 14.21 -18.81
N PRO A 482 16.59 14.59 -18.14
CA PRO A 482 16.02 15.90 -18.37
C PRO A 482 17.08 16.91 -17.95
N SER A 483 17.65 17.59 -18.94
CA SER A 483 18.86 18.38 -18.89
C SER A 483 19.01 19.21 -17.61
N TRP A 484 19.75 18.68 -16.63
CA TRP A 484 20.29 19.46 -15.51
C TRP A 484 21.13 20.66 -16.03
N SER A 485 21.71 20.49 -17.22
CA SER A 485 22.54 21.45 -17.95
C SER A 485 21.81 22.63 -18.61
N LYS A 486 20.49 22.59 -18.84
CA LYS A 486 19.76 23.77 -19.38
C LYS A 486 19.39 24.80 -18.31
N ALA A 487 19.67 24.54 -17.04
CA ALA A 487 19.19 25.34 -15.92
C ALA A 487 20.33 26.07 -15.20
N LEU A 488 21.02 26.97 -15.90
CA LEU A 488 22.12 27.78 -15.35
C LEU A 488 21.72 28.72 -14.18
N HIS A 489 20.44 28.80 -13.81
CA HIS A 489 19.92 29.70 -12.78
C HIS A 489 18.79 29.11 -11.90
N ASN A 490 18.77 27.78 -11.68
CA ASN A 490 17.70 27.20 -10.85
C ASN A 490 18.01 27.32 -9.34
N PRO A 491 17.15 27.90 -8.50
CA PRO A 491 17.35 27.95 -7.05
C PRO A 491 17.59 26.57 -6.41
N GLU A 492 17.00 25.50 -6.93
CA GLU A 492 17.19 24.10 -6.51
C GLU A 492 18.67 23.70 -6.58
N ARG A 493 19.35 24.12 -7.65
CA ARG A 493 20.77 23.83 -7.87
C ARG A 493 21.62 24.58 -6.85
N GLU A 494 21.30 25.84 -6.63
CA GLU A 494 22.00 26.71 -5.67
C GLU A 494 21.81 26.23 -4.23
N VAL A 495 20.62 25.74 -3.88
CA VAL A 495 20.34 25.07 -2.61
C VAL A 495 21.14 23.76 -2.52
N PHE A 496 21.06 22.89 -3.53
CA PHE A 496 21.80 21.62 -3.51
C PHE A 496 23.32 21.85 -3.35
N LYS A 497 23.91 22.76 -4.13
CA LYS A 497 25.36 23.03 -4.10
C LYS A 497 25.82 23.61 -2.76
N ARG A 498 24.95 24.35 -2.05
CA ARG A 498 25.23 24.83 -0.69
C ARG A 498 25.21 23.72 0.36
N ILE A 499 24.43 22.66 0.13
CA ILE A 499 24.42 21.48 1.01
C ILE A 499 25.62 20.59 0.70
N TRP A 500 25.80 20.24 -0.58
CA TRP A 500 26.87 19.37 -1.06
C TRP A 500 27.65 20.08 -2.18
N PRO A 501 28.79 20.70 -1.87
CA PRO A 501 29.62 21.36 -2.87
C PRO A 501 30.15 20.36 -3.92
N TYR A 502 30.08 20.74 -5.19
CA TYR A 502 30.71 20.02 -6.31
C TYR A 502 31.22 21.00 -7.37
N GLU A 503 32.27 20.59 -8.08
CA GLU A 503 32.91 21.39 -9.13
C GLU A 503 32.36 21.08 -10.52
N ASP A 504 32.11 19.80 -10.81
CA ASP A 504 31.67 19.31 -12.12
C ASP A 504 30.17 18.99 -12.11
N GLU A 505 29.42 19.73 -12.92
CA GLU A 505 27.95 19.59 -13.04
C GLU A 505 27.52 18.20 -13.51
N THR A 506 28.37 17.45 -14.20
CA THR A 506 28.02 16.10 -14.64
C THR A 506 28.11 15.08 -13.49
N LYS A 507 28.69 15.47 -12.35
CA LYS A 507 28.98 14.58 -11.21
C LYS A 507 28.14 14.84 -9.97
N TRP A 508 27.16 15.74 -10.02
CA TRP A 508 26.33 16.10 -8.86
C TRP A 508 25.64 14.89 -8.19
N ARG A 509 25.24 13.88 -8.98
CA ARG A 509 24.61 12.63 -8.48
C ARG A 509 25.53 11.81 -7.57
N ASN A 510 26.85 12.03 -7.64
CA ASN A 510 27.85 11.36 -6.80
C ASN A 510 28.36 12.28 -5.67
N ALA A 511 27.92 13.54 -5.62
CA ALA A 511 28.42 14.53 -4.68
C ALA A 511 27.66 14.55 -3.35
N TRP A 512 26.41 14.07 -3.34
CA TRP A 512 25.61 14.04 -2.13
C TRP A 512 25.95 12.84 -1.24
N HIS A 513 25.73 13.02 0.05
CA HIS A 513 25.76 11.98 1.06
C HIS A 513 24.72 12.30 2.12
N SER A 514 24.26 11.31 2.86
CA SER A 514 23.35 11.54 3.97
C SER A 514 24.00 12.36 5.09
N TYR A 515 23.17 13.12 5.79
CA TYR A 515 23.60 13.74 7.05
C TYR A 515 23.56 12.69 8.18
N PRO A 516 24.62 12.60 9.00
CA PRO A 516 24.67 11.64 10.09
C PRO A 516 23.59 11.91 11.13
N LEU A 517 23.21 10.87 11.88
CA LEU A 517 22.41 11.05 13.09
C LEU A 517 23.32 11.68 14.14
N THR A 518 23.03 12.91 14.56
CA THR A 518 23.82 13.56 15.60
C THR A 518 23.74 12.75 16.88
N SER A 519 24.88 12.19 17.29
CA SER A 519 25.03 11.48 18.55
C SER A 519 25.14 12.53 19.65
N ASN A 520 24.05 12.80 20.37
CA ASN A 520 24.14 13.44 21.67
C ASN A 520 24.07 12.38 22.76
#